data_AF-A0A1S9A3Q9-F1
#
_entry.id   AF-A0A1S9A3Q9-F1
#
_cell.length_a   1.000
_cell.length_b   1.000
_cell.length_c   1.000
_cell.angle_alpha   90.00
_cell.angle_beta   90.00
_cell.angle_gamma   90.00
#
_symmetry.space_group_name_H-M   'P 1'
#
loop_
_entity.id
_entity.type
_entity.pdbx_description
1 polymer ?
#
loop_
_entity_poly.entity_id
_entity_poly.type
_entity_poly.pdbx_seq_one_letter_code
_entity_poly.pdbx_strand_id
1 'polypeptide(L)'
;MMYKGSYNENGEYTGFYVEGIHENIQQPNIELTEEEWQQALSKNYKVINGKHTYSAFVESQDNIMESLRAIRNSLLTETDWTQVEDSPLSPEKKAEWKNYRQALRDLTDVDDLTTIVWPVKPL
;
A
#
# COMPACT_ATOMS: atom_id res chain seq x y z
N MET A 1 -8.28 31.37 -8.11
CA MET A 1 -7.10 30.93 -8.89
C MET A 1 -7.56 29.80 -9.81
N MET A 2 -6.91 29.60 -10.96
CA MET A 2 -7.25 28.46 -11.84
C MET A 2 -6.31 27.29 -11.53
N TYR A 3 -6.90 26.16 -11.15
CA TYR A 3 -6.20 24.94 -10.78
C TYR A 3 -6.34 23.92 -11.90
N LYS A 4 -5.25 23.19 -12.23
CA LYS A 4 -5.25 22.15 -13.27
C LYS A 4 -4.64 20.86 -12.76
N GLY A 5 -5.36 19.75 -12.93
CA GLY A 5 -4.87 18.41 -12.61
C GLY A 5 -4.56 17.62 -13.87
N SER A 6 -3.31 17.18 -14.05
CA SER A 6 -2.98 16.21 -15.09
C SER A 6 -3.29 14.80 -14.64
N TYR A 7 -3.57 13.90 -15.57
CA TYR A 7 -3.95 12.52 -15.25
C TYR A 7 -3.43 11.50 -16.27
N ASN A 8 -3.33 10.24 -15.85
CA ASN A 8 -2.90 9.13 -16.71
C ASN A 8 -4.08 8.47 -17.46
N GLU A 9 -3.80 7.42 -18.24
CA GLU A 9 -4.81 6.67 -19.01
C GLU A 9 -5.91 6.03 -18.12
N ASN A 10 -5.62 5.77 -16.84
CA ASN A 10 -6.58 5.25 -15.86
C ASN A 10 -7.42 6.35 -15.19
N GLY A 11 -7.17 7.61 -15.53
CA GLY A 11 -7.82 8.77 -14.93
C GLY A 11 -7.18 9.24 -13.61
N GLU A 12 -6.12 8.59 -13.14
CA GLU A 12 -5.48 8.94 -11.87
C GLU A 12 -4.68 10.22 -12.01
N TYR A 13 -4.79 11.12 -11.02
CA TYR A 13 -4.03 12.37 -11.03
C TYR A 13 -2.53 12.12 -10.90
N THR A 14 -1.76 12.73 -11.79
CA THR A 14 -0.30 12.60 -11.86
C THR A 14 0.43 13.91 -11.55
N GLY A 15 -0.27 15.03 -11.57
CA GLY A 15 0.31 16.35 -11.40
C GLY A 15 -0.74 17.41 -11.11
N PHE A 16 -0.30 18.45 -10.41
CA PHE A 16 -1.13 19.51 -9.87
C PHE A 16 -0.48 20.84 -10.18
N TYR A 17 -1.17 21.70 -10.94
CA TYR A 17 -0.65 22.98 -11.41
C TYR A 17 -1.59 24.14 -11.06
N VAL A 18 -1.00 25.30 -10.78
CA VAL A 18 -1.69 26.58 -10.61
C VAL A 18 -1.30 27.50 -11.76
N GLU A 19 -2.30 28.02 -12.46
CA GLU A 19 -2.09 28.94 -13.58
C GLU A 19 -1.47 30.26 -13.10
N GLY A 20 -0.46 30.75 -13.83
CA GLY A 20 0.36 31.90 -13.44
C GLY A 20 1.52 31.58 -12.49
N ILE A 21 1.57 30.37 -11.93
CA ILE A 21 2.74 29.85 -11.20
C ILE A 21 3.51 28.85 -12.06
N HIS A 22 2.79 28.00 -12.80
CA HIS A 22 3.37 26.96 -13.64
C HIS A 22 3.22 27.31 -15.12
N GLU A 23 4.33 27.34 -15.85
CA GLU A 23 4.35 27.65 -17.29
C GLU A 23 4.14 26.41 -18.16
N ASN A 24 4.67 25.25 -17.73
CA ASN A 24 4.58 23.99 -18.47
C ASN A 24 3.62 23.03 -17.77
N ILE A 25 2.34 23.08 -18.18
CA ILE A 25 1.28 22.22 -17.63
C ILE A 25 1.18 20.96 -18.48
N GLN A 26 1.36 19.80 -17.85
CA GLN A 26 1.31 18.51 -18.54
C GLN A 26 -0.10 18.21 -19.06
N GLN A 27 -0.18 17.52 -20.21
CA GLN A 27 -1.42 17.01 -20.80
C GLN A 27 -1.46 15.47 -20.76
N PRO A 28 -2.66 14.85 -20.70
CA PRO A 28 -3.97 15.50 -20.59
C PRO A 28 -4.20 16.08 -19.19
N ASN A 29 -4.99 17.16 -19.13
CA ASN A 29 -5.37 17.82 -17.87
C ASN A 29 -6.83 18.28 -17.89
N ILE A 30 -7.37 18.53 -16.70
CA ILE A 30 -8.66 19.18 -16.49
C ILE A 30 -8.51 20.39 -15.58
N GLU A 31 -9.41 21.36 -15.74
CA GLU A 31 -9.58 22.46 -14.79
C GLU A 31 -10.34 21.96 -13.55
N LEU A 32 -9.94 22.44 -12.38
CA LEU A 32 -10.50 22.07 -11.09
C LEU A 32 -10.92 23.35 -10.35
N THR A 33 -12.02 23.27 -9.59
CA THR A 33 -12.27 24.27 -8.54
C THR A 33 -11.27 24.09 -7.39
N GLU A 34 -11.24 25.03 -6.45
CA GLU A 34 -10.40 24.90 -5.25
C GLU A 34 -10.80 23.66 -4.42
N GLU A 35 -12.10 23.39 -4.33
CA GLU A 35 -12.63 22.21 -3.64
C GLU A 35 -12.24 20.92 -4.36
N GLU A 36 -12.44 20.85 -5.68
CA GLU A 36 -12.05 19.68 -6.48
C GLU A 36 -10.54 19.46 -6.46
N TRP A 37 -9.76 20.54 -6.41
CA TRP A 37 -8.31 20.47 -6.23
C TRP A 37 -7.96 19.83 -4.89
N GLN A 38 -8.53 20.31 -3.79
CA GLN A 38 -8.31 19.71 -2.47
C GLN A 38 -8.74 18.24 -2.43
N GLN A 39 -9.85 17.89 -3.09
CA GLN A 39 -10.32 16.51 -3.23
C GLN A 39 -9.34 15.66 -4.05
N ALA A 40 -8.85 16.18 -5.18
CA ALA A 40 -7.93 15.49 -6.07
C ALA A 40 -6.56 15.23 -5.45
N LEU A 41 -6.13 16.02 -4.46
CA LEU A 41 -4.93 15.73 -3.66
C LEU A 41 -5.06 14.42 -2.85
N SER A 42 -6.28 13.91 -2.67
CA SER A 42 -6.51 12.57 -2.13
C SER A 42 -6.53 11.52 -3.26
N LYS A 43 -6.27 10.25 -2.91
CA LYS A 43 -6.38 9.13 -3.87
C LYS A 43 -7.84 8.74 -4.20
N ASN A 44 -8.83 9.36 -3.56
CA ASN A 44 -10.24 8.97 -3.66
C ASN A 44 -10.99 9.63 -4.84
N TYR A 45 -10.27 10.28 -5.75
CA TYR A 45 -10.84 10.94 -6.90
C TYR A 45 -10.00 10.65 -8.13
N LYS A 46 -10.67 10.55 -9.27
CA LYS A 46 -10.04 10.35 -10.57
C LYS A 46 -10.85 11.04 -11.66
N VAL A 47 -10.24 11.19 -12.83
CA VAL A 47 -10.90 11.71 -14.02
C VAL A 47 -11.60 10.57 -14.76
N ILE A 48 -12.91 10.64 -14.86
CA ILE A 48 -13.72 9.68 -15.64
C ILE A 48 -14.45 10.48 -16.73
N ASN A 49 -14.24 10.12 -18.00
CA ASN A 49 -14.82 10.83 -19.14
C ASN A 49 -14.57 12.35 -19.12
N GLY A 50 -13.36 12.76 -18.72
CA GLY A 50 -12.97 14.18 -18.65
C GLY A 50 -13.54 14.96 -17.47
N LYS A 51 -14.12 14.28 -16.45
CA LYS A 51 -14.70 14.92 -15.27
C LYS A 51 -14.07 14.41 -13.97
N HIS A 52 -13.76 15.34 -13.06
CA HIS A 52 -13.40 15.03 -11.67
C HIS A 52 -14.54 14.25 -11.00
N THR A 53 -14.25 13.03 -10.55
CA THR A 53 -15.25 12.10 -10.04
C THR A 53 -14.72 11.39 -8.79
N TYR A 54 -15.58 11.28 -7.78
CA TYR A 54 -15.28 10.44 -6.61
C TYR A 54 -15.17 8.98 -7.03
N SER A 55 -14.05 8.38 -6.67
CA SER A 55 -13.73 6.97 -6.87
C SER A 55 -12.91 6.56 -5.67
N ALA A 56 -13.56 5.93 -4.68
CA ALA A 56 -12.87 5.44 -3.50
C ALA A 56 -11.60 4.69 -3.90
N PHE A 57 -10.47 5.09 -3.32
CA PHE A 57 -9.23 4.37 -3.52
C PHE A 57 -9.38 2.99 -2.92
N VAL A 58 -9.47 1.99 -3.78
CA VAL A 58 -9.38 0.59 -3.38
C VAL A 58 -8.00 0.14 -3.81
N GLU A 59 -7.14 -0.13 -2.83
CA GLU A 59 -5.86 -0.76 -3.11
C GLU A 59 -6.13 -2.10 -3.78
N SER A 60 -5.43 -2.39 -4.88
CA SER A 60 -5.66 -3.64 -5.59
C SER A 60 -5.33 -4.83 -4.68
N GLN A 61 -6.10 -5.91 -4.84
CA GLN A 61 -5.85 -7.17 -4.13
C GLN A 61 -4.38 -7.62 -4.29
N ASP A 62 -3.80 -7.41 -5.48
CA ASP A 62 -2.40 -7.72 -5.77
C ASP A 62 -1.43 -6.89 -4.92
N ASN A 63 -1.61 -5.57 -4.82
CA ASN A 63 -0.75 -4.70 -4.02
C ASN A 63 -0.81 -5.04 -2.53
N ILE A 64 -2.01 -5.36 -2.02
CA ILE A 64 -2.19 -5.79 -0.63
C ILE A 64 -1.45 -7.13 -0.42
N MET A 65 -1.61 -8.08 -1.34
CA MET A 65 -0.94 -9.38 -1.28
C MET A 65 0.60 -9.26 -1.35
N GLU A 66 1.12 -8.38 -2.19
CA GLU A 66 2.56 -8.08 -2.24
C GLU A 66 3.07 -7.50 -0.92
N SER A 67 2.35 -6.54 -0.35
CA SER A 67 2.68 -5.95 0.96
C SER A 67 2.72 -7.00 2.07
N LEU A 68 1.75 -7.91 2.08
CA LEU A 68 1.71 -9.02 3.05
C LEU A 68 2.88 -9.97 2.91
N ARG A 69 3.21 -10.36 1.68
CA ARG A 69 4.36 -11.21 1.40
C ARG A 69 5.65 -10.53 1.83
N ALA A 70 5.79 -9.22 1.62
CA ALA A 70 6.95 -8.45 2.04
C ALA A 70 7.10 -8.44 3.57
N ILE A 71 6.03 -8.13 4.32
CA ILE A 71 6.06 -8.13 5.79
C ILE A 71 6.38 -9.53 6.33
N ARG A 72 5.71 -10.57 5.82
CA ARG A 72 5.98 -11.97 6.19
C ARG A 72 7.45 -12.32 5.98
N ASN A 73 8.02 -11.99 4.82
CA ASN A 73 9.40 -12.29 4.49
C ASN A 73 10.38 -11.52 5.40
N SER A 74 10.06 -10.28 5.77
CA SER A 74 10.83 -9.51 6.76
C SER A 74 10.86 -10.22 8.11
N LEU A 75 9.69 -10.60 8.64
CA LEU A 75 9.56 -11.27 9.93
C LEU A 75 10.23 -12.65 9.95
N LEU A 76 10.18 -13.39 8.84
CA LEU A 76 10.92 -14.65 8.69
C LEU A 76 12.42 -14.40 8.67
N THR A 77 12.91 -13.39 7.95
CA THR A 77 14.34 -13.06 7.93
C THR A 77 14.84 -12.62 9.30
N GLU A 78 14.10 -11.74 9.98
CA GLU A 78 14.42 -11.25 11.33
C GLU A 78 14.54 -12.36 12.37
N THR A 79 13.82 -13.47 12.18
CA THR A 79 13.74 -14.58 13.14
C THR A 79 14.50 -15.81 12.67
N ASP A 80 15.29 -15.71 11.59
CA ASP A 80 15.99 -16.86 11.03
C ASP A 80 17.06 -17.41 11.98
N TRP A 81 17.75 -16.50 12.68
CA TRP A 81 18.73 -16.83 13.73
C TRP A 81 18.15 -17.68 14.89
N THR A 82 16.83 -17.74 15.06
CA THR A 82 16.21 -18.57 16.11
C THR A 82 16.20 -20.05 15.73
N GLN A 83 16.33 -20.37 14.44
CA GLN A 83 16.23 -21.72 13.91
C GLN A 83 17.59 -22.37 13.65
N VAL A 84 18.68 -21.59 13.66
CA VAL A 84 20.03 -22.14 13.46
C VAL A 84 20.43 -23.03 14.63
N GLU A 85 21.24 -24.05 14.34
CA GLU A 85 21.67 -25.04 15.34
C GLU A 85 22.45 -24.37 16.48
N ASP A 86 23.34 -23.42 16.14
CA ASP A 86 24.14 -22.61 17.08
C ASP A 86 23.35 -21.52 17.82
N SER A 87 22.02 -21.44 17.62
CA SER A 87 21.20 -20.44 18.29
C SER A 87 21.26 -20.64 19.82
N PRO A 88 21.45 -19.57 20.61
CA PRO A 88 21.61 -19.65 22.07
C PRO A 88 20.31 -20.01 22.83
N LEU A 89 19.22 -20.24 22.09
CA LEU A 89 17.90 -20.54 22.65
C LEU A 89 17.82 -21.98 23.16
N SER A 90 17.02 -22.18 24.22
CA SER A 90 16.67 -23.53 24.68
C SER A 90 15.83 -24.27 23.63
N PRO A 91 15.78 -25.62 23.66
CA PRO A 91 14.95 -26.40 22.75
C PRO A 91 13.47 -25.98 22.76
N GLU A 92 12.93 -25.64 23.93
CA GLU A 92 11.55 -25.18 24.10
C GLU A 92 11.34 -23.84 23.38
N LYS A 93 12.27 -22.90 23.54
CA LYS A 93 12.21 -21.61 22.86
C LYS A 93 12.35 -21.74 21.35
N LYS A 94 13.25 -22.61 20.87
CA LYS A 94 13.35 -22.91 19.43
C LYS A 94 12.02 -23.45 18.87
N ALA A 95 11.32 -24.29 19.63
CA ALA A 95 10.00 -24.81 19.23
C ALA A 95 8.92 -23.71 19.18
N GLU A 96 8.89 -22.79 20.15
CA GLU A 96 7.98 -21.62 20.12
C GLU A 96 8.22 -20.76 18.87
N TRP A 97 9.48 -20.44 18.56
CA TRP A 97 9.84 -19.68 17.35
C TRP A 97 9.53 -20.44 16.06
N LYS A 98 9.66 -21.77 16.06
CA LYS A 98 9.27 -22.60 14.92
C LYS A 98 7.76 -22.49 14.66
N ASN A 99 6.94 -22.57 15.71
CA ASN A 99 5.48 -22.42 15.62
C ASN A 99 5.08 -21.02 15.13
N TYR A 100 5.71 -19.97 15.68
CA TYR A 100 5.51 -18.59 15.21
C TYR A 100 5.84 -18.44 13.72
N ARG A 101 6.98 -18.97 13.27
CA ARG A 101 7.38 -18.92 11.86
C ARG A 101 6.47 -19.75 10.95
N GLN A 102 5.87 -20.83 11.45
CA GLN A 102 4.87 -21.57 10.71
C GLN A 102 3.59 -20.74 10.55
N ALA A 103 3.10 -20.15 11.65
CA ALA A 103 1.93 -19.28 11.61
C ALA A 103 2.11 -18.10 10.64
N LEU A 104 3.32 -17.52 10.54
CA LEU A 104 3.62 -16.51 9.52
C LEU A 104 3.51 -17.05 8.08
N ARG A 105 3.96 -18.27 7.83
CA ARG A 105 3.89 -18.89 6.50
C ARG A 105 2.45 -19.23 6.12
N ASP A 106 1.64 -19.60 7.10
CA ASP A 106 0.24 -19.96 6.91
C ASP A 106 -0.64 -18.75 6.53
N LEU A 107 -0.12 -17.51 6.61
CA LEU A 107 -0.78 -16.29 6.12
C LEU A 107 -0.75 -16.14 4.57
N THR A 108 -0.50 -17.21 3.82
CA THR A 108 -0.36 -17.16 2.34
C THR A 108 -1.67 -17.08 1.56
N ASP A 109 -2.80 -17.49 2.15
CA ASP A 109 -4.08 -17.63 1.47
C ASP A 109 -5.21 -17.01 2.31
N VAL A 110 -5.11 -15.71 2.58
CA VAL A 110 -6.18 -15.00 3.30
C VAL A 110 -7.24 -14.54 2.31
N ASP A 111 -8.44 -15.12 2.40
CA ASP A 111 -9.60 -14.74 1.58
C ASP A 111 -10.05 -13.30 1.86
N ASP A 112 -9.84 -12.82 3.10
CA ASP A 112 -10.14 -11.46 3.53
C ASP A 112 -8.85 -10.68 3.84
N LEU A 113 -8.40 -9.90 2.86
CA LEU A 113 -7.21 -9.06 2.99
C LEU A 113 -7.42 -7.81 3.84
N THR A 114 -8.65 -7.52 4.26
CA THR A 114 -8.95 -6.33 5.06
C THR A 114 -8.72 -6.52 6.55
N THR A 115 -8.61 -7.77 7.02
CA THR A 115 -8.49 -8.10 8.45
C THR A 115 -7.41 -9.16 8.68
N ILE A 116 -6.14 -8.77 8.59
CA ILE A 116 -5.03 -9.70 8.79
C ILE A 116 -4.48 -9.59 10.20
N VAL A 117 -4.52 -10.71 10.91
CA VAL A 117 -4.02 -10.84 12.29
C VAL A 117 -2.65 -11.51 12.25
N TRP A 118 -1.61 -10.75 12.60
CA TRP A 118 -0.25 -11.27 12.69
C TRP A 118 -0.05 -12.10 13.97
N PRO A 119 0.70 -13.22 13.91
CA PRO A 119 1.04 -13.97 15.11
C PRO A 119 1.90 -13.13 16.05
N VAL A 120 1.75 -13.36 17.35
CA VAL A 120 2.53 -12.66 18.38
C VAL A 120 3.91 -13.31 18.49
N LYS A 121 4.97 -12.49 18.48
CA LYS A 121 6.35 -12.96 18.66
C LYS A 121 6.49 -13.65 20.04
N PRO A 122 7.15 -14.82 20.13
CA PRO A 122 7.50 -15.44 21.41
C PRO A 122 8.36 -14.53 22.29
N LEU A 123 8.23 -14.67 23.61
CA LEU A 123 9.07 -13.98 24.61
C LEU A 123 10.42 -14.65 24.79
#